data_AF-A0A3C2DW21-F1
#
_entry.id   AF-A0A3C2DW21-F1
#
_cell.length_a   1.000
_cell.length_b   1.000
_cell.length_c   1.000
_cell.angle_alpha   90.00
_cell.angle_beta   90.00
_cell.angle_gamma   90.00
#
_symmetry.space_group_name_H-M   'P 1'
#
loop_
_entity.id
_entity.type
_entity.pdbx_description
1 polymer ?
#
loop_
_entity_poly.entity_id
_entity_poly.type
_entity_poly.pdbx_seq_one_letter_code
_entity_poly.pdbx_strand_id
1 'polypeptide(L)'
;MLIPPEHPGKKIVINIILTLVLGAVLYYFMIPAINLKSIELYLYVVFVCLIYLLLTIISSKAFVKPEYLPYVKKRSKVPGIIILALAAVALVGWLTGVTLFRAKSYSKLISVQDGDFAADVAEIDFSSVPVLDSSSANKIAERTLGDLSDKVSQFVVSPYSTQINYKNTPVRVTALAYGDIFKWIKNTKEGLPAYIIVDMTTQEGQLVRLPEGMKYSPTEHFNKYLLRYLRFKYPTYLFDEPSFEIDESGAPYWIVPIVDKTIGLFGGTDVKGAIIVNAVTGECHMISTSSDGTTKLPTSSFASDPEWMWIDRIYSPSILTQQYNYYGKLNNGFINSVIGQEGVKVMSSGYNYLALNDDVYMYTGVTSISSDQSIIGFVLSDLRTKETKYYQVSGALEATAQTSAEGAVQQYSYSATFPLLLNISGEPTYFMALKDSSELVKMYAMVNVKQSTIVGTGYNLTECTENYAAELKRNGVNVDIDVDEMGAKDDPTATAPETEDISGKITEIRSVVTGGETYFYLKLDAGSTFYKVPVALAEKVVILNVGDSVTVSVSKESSGDIVEVSSLK
;
A
#
# COMPACT_ATOMS: atom_id res chain seq x y z
N MET A 1 15.25 -36.95 51.23
CA MET A 1 13.90 -37.20 51.78
C MET A 1 12.93 -36.22 51.12
N LEU A 2 11.78 -36.68 50.64
CA LEU A 2 10.76 -35.79 50.05
C LEU A 2 9.93 -35.21 51.20
N ILE A 3 10.19 -33.97 51.60
CA ILE A 3 9.39 -33.30 52.64
C ILE A 3 8.29 -32.50 51.92
N PRO A 4 7.01 -32.91 51.99
CA PRO A 4 5.93 -32.13 51.42
C PRO A 4 5.64 -30.90 52.31
N PRO A 5 5.21 -29.77 51.73
CA PRO A 5 4.71 -28.65 52.51
C PRO A 5 3.37 -29.01 53.17
N GLU A 6 2.96 -28.26 54.20
CA GLU A 6 1.65 -28.44 54.85
C GLU A 6 0.49 -28.42 53.84
N HIS A 7 -0.48 -29.31 54.03
CA HIS A 7 -1.65 -29.51 53.16
C HIS A 7 -1.31 -29.64 51.65
N PRO A 8 -0.46 -30.59 51.25
CA PRO A 8 0.06 -30.66 49.89
C PRO A 8 -1.03 -30.89 48.84
N GLY A 9 -2.05 -31.72 49.13
CA GLY A 9 -3.19 -31.96 48.24
C GLY A 9 -4.01 -30.69 47.97
N LYS A 10 -4.35 -29.96 49.03
CA LYS A 10 -5.09 -28.69 48.93
C LYS A 10 -4.32 -27.65 48.10
N LYS A 11 -3.00 -27.54 48.31
CA LYS A 11 -2.14 -26.63 47.54
C LYS A 11 -2.09 -26.97 46.05
N ILE A 12 -2.07 -28.26 45.70
CA ILE A 12 -2.11 -28.69 44.29
C ILE A 12 -3.41 -28.25 43.63
N VAL A 13 -4.56 -28.52 44.26
CA VAL A 13 -5.87 -28.13 43.74
C VAL A 13 -5.95 -26.61 43.57
N ILE A 14 -5.53 -25.84 44.58
CA ILE A 14 -5.49 -24.38 44.51
C ILE A 14 -4.60 -23.90 43.35
N ASN A 15 -3.39 -24.45 43.21
CA ASN A 15 -2.49 -24.04 42.13
C ASN A 15 -3.07 -24.36 40.75
N ILE A 16 -3.73 -25.51 40.58
CA ILE A 16 -4.39 -25.87 39.32
C ILE A 16 -5.51 -24.86 39.01
N ILE A 17 -6.37 -24.55 39.98
CA ILE A 17 -7.46 -23.58 39.79
C ILE A 17 -6.89 -22.20 39.42
N LEU A 18 -5.88 -21.72 40.15
CA LEU A 18 -5.24 -20.45 39.86
C LEU A 18 -4.55 -20.45 38.49
N THR A 19 -3.90 -21.54 38.09
CA THR A 19 -3.34 -21.70 36.74
C THR A 19 -4.41 -21.65 35.67
N LEU A 20 -5.58 -22.27 35.88
CA LEU A 20 -6.69 -22.20 34.93
C LEU A 20 -7.24 -20.78 34.80
N VAL A 21 -7.41 -20.07 35.91
CA VAL A 21 -7.87 -18.67 35.92
C VAL A 21 -6.85 -17.76 35.22
N LEU A 22 -5.58 -17.82 35.63
CA LEU A 22 -4.51 -17.02 35.02
C LEU A 22 -4.26 -17.42 33.57
N GLY A 23 -4.42 -18.69 33.23
CA GLY A 23 -4.34 -19.20 31.86
C GLY A 23 -5.48 -18.69 30.97
N ALA A 24 -6.69 -18.57 31.51
CA ALA A 24 -7.82 -17.96 30.81
C ALA A 24 -7.61 -16.45 30.61
N VAL A 25 -7.11 -15.75 31.63
CA VAL A 25 -6.70 -14.34 31.52
C VAL A 25 -5.61 -14.17 30.45
N LEU A 26 -4.58 -15.03 30.48
CA LEU A 26 -3.50 -15.01 29.50
C LEU A 26 -4.03 -15.26 28.08
N TYR A 27 -4.94 -16.23 27.91
CA TYR A 27 -5.57 -16.51 26.61
C TYR A 27 -6.35 -15.31 26.09
N TYR A 28 -7.08 -14.62 26.98
CA TYR A 28 -7.86 -13.43 26.63
C TYR A 28 -7.00 -12.29 26.06
N PHE A 29 -5.78 -12.13 26.54
CA PHE A 29 -4.85 -11.10 26.07
C PHE A 29 -3.97 -11.55 24.91
N MET A 30 -3.45 -12.78 24.95
CA MET A 30 -2.53 -13.32 23.94
C MET A 30 -3.25 -13.84 22.68
N ILE A 31 -4.52 -14.22 22.80
CA ILE A 31 -5.41 -14.69 21.72
C ILE A 31 -4.78 -15.72 20.74
N PRO A 32 -4.02 -16.72 21.22
CA PRO A 32 -3.35 -17.68 20.34
C PRO A 32 -4.39 -18.51 19.59
N ALA A 33 -4.10 -18.83 18.33
CA ALA A 33 -4.92 -19.77 17.58
C ALA A 33 -4.81 -21.17 18.18
N ILE A 34 -5.93 -21.86 18.34
CA ILE A 34 -5.94 -23.28 18.75
C ILE A 34 -5.62 -24.12 17.52
N ASN A 35 -4.37 -24.00 17.05
CA ASN A 35 -3.85 -24.61 15.85
C ASN A 35 -2.40 -25.02 16.07
N LEU A 36 -2.06 -26.28 15.74
CA LEU A 36 -0.69 -26.79 15.89
C LEU A 36 0.31 -26.11 14.93
N LYS A 37 -0.16 -25.37 13.92
CA LYS A 37 0.67 -24.57 13.03
C LYS A 37 0.93 -23.14 13.56
N SER A 38 0.29 -22.75 14.66
CA SER A 38 0.51 -21.45 15.34
C SER A 38 1.65 -21.59 16.36
N ILE A 39 2.68 -20.75 16.22
CA ILE A 39 3.79 -20.69 17.18
C ILE A 39 3.31 -20.12 18.52
N GLU A 40 2.35 -19.19 18.47
CA GLU A 40 1.74 -18.55 19.64
C GLU A 40 1.06 -19.57 20.56
N LEU A 41 0.48 -20.64 20.01
CA LEU A 41 -0.09 -21.73 20.82
C LEU A 41 0.97 -22.42 21.70
N TYR A 42 2.14 -22.71 21.14
CA TYR A 42 3.23 -23.33 21.89
C TYR A 42 3.72 -22.41 23.01
N LEU A 43 3.92 -21.13 22.68
CA LEU A 43 4.32 -20.11 23.66
C LEU A 43 3.27 -19.97 24.77
N TYR A 44 1.99 -19.97 24.43
CA TYR A 44 0.90 -19.93 25.40
C TYR A 44 0.96 -21.12 26.37
N VAL A 45 1.08 -22.35 25.87
CA VAL A 45 1.15 -23.54 26.74
C VAL A 45 2.41 -23.53 27.60
N VAL A 46 3.54 -23.04 27.08
CA VAL A 46 4.77 -22.83 27.86
C VAL A 46 4.53 -21.83 28.99
N PHE A 47 3.90 -20.68 28.73
CA PHE A 47 3.58 -19.70 29.77
C PHE A 47 2.62 -20.26 30.82
N VAL A 48 1.60 -21.04 30.43
CA VAL A 48 0.70 -21.72 31.39
C VAL A 48 1.48 -22.69 32.28
N CYS A 49 2.43 -23.45 31.72
CA CYS A 49 3.31 -24.31 32.49
C CYS A 49 4.21 -23.51 33.46
N LEU A 50 4.76 -22.38 33.02
CA LEU A 50 5.58 -21.49 33.84
C LEU A 50 4.76 -20.85 34.98
N ILE A 51 3.51 -20.47 34.74
CA ILE A 51 2.59 -19.98 35.77
C ILE A 51 2.38 -21.05 36.85
N TYR A 52 2.09 -22.30 36.45
CA TYR A 52 1.93 -23.40 37.42
C TYR A 52 3.21 -23.67 38.23
N LEU A 53 4.37 -23.62 37.58
CA LEU A 53 5.67 -23.76 38.23
C LEU A 53 5.90 -22.65 39.26
N LEU A 54 5.64 -21.39 38.90
CA LEU A 54 5.78 -20.23 39.77
C LEU A 54 4.85 -20.34 40.99
N LEU A 55 3.57 -20.66 40.78
CA LEU A 55 2.60 -20.88 41.86
C LEU A 55 3.02 -22.02 42.79
N THR A 56 3.60 -23.08 42.24
CA THR A 56 4.12 -24.21 43.02
C THR A 56 5.27 -23.78 43.92
N ILE A 57 6.22 -22.98 43.41
CA ILE A 57 7.35 -22.46 44.19
C ILE A 57 6.88 -21.52 45.32
N ILE A 58 5.94 -20.62 45.01
CA ILE A 58 5.40 -19.64 45.96
C ILE A 58 4.59 -20.35 47.06
N SER A 59 3.63 -21.21 46.67
CA SER A 59 2.74 -21.91 47.62
C SER A 59 3.47 -22.92 48.52
N SER A 60 4.58 -23.48 48.05
CA SER A 60 5.45 -24.32 48.88
C SER A 60 6.41 -23.52 49.74
N LYS A 61 6.52 -22.19 49.60
CA LYS A 61 7.53 -21.34 50.26
C LYS A 61 8.98 -21.82 50.03
N ALA A 62 9.25 -22.40 48.85
CA ALA A 62 10.56 -23.01 48.56
C ALA A 62 11.72 -22.01 48.57
N PHE A 63 11.45 -20.71 48.34
CA PHE A 63 12.44 -19.63 48.49
C PHE A 63 12.90 -19.42 49.94
N VAL A 64 12.02 -19.66 50.92
CA VAL A 64 12.30 -19.44 52.35
C VAL A 64 12.73 -20.74 53.04
N LYS A 65 12.20 -21.88 52.56
CA LYS A 65 12.47 -23.21 53.10
C LYS A 65 13.04 -24.11 52.00
N PRO A 66 14.39 -24.13 51.84
CA PRO A 66 15.04 -24.91 50.78
C PRO A 66 14.76 -26.42 50.86
N GLU A 67 14.39 -26.93 52.03
CA GLU A 67 13.94 -28.31 52.26
C GLU A 67 12.76 -28.76 51.38
N TYR A 68 11.98 -27.82 50.84
CA TYR A 68 10.88 -28.11 49.91
C TYR A 68 11.30 -28.16 48.43
N LEU A 69 12.57 -27.88 48.08
CA LEU A 69 13.06 -28.00 46.69
C LEU A 69 12.83 -29.40 46.08
N PRO A 70 13.07 -30.52 46.79
CA PRO A 70 12.75 -31.85 46.26
C PRO A 70 11.27 -32.04 45.92
N TYR A 71 10.38 -31.41 46.70
CA TYR A 71 8.93 -31.41 46.42
C TYR A 71 8.60 -30.63 45.15
N VAL A 72 9.13 -29.42 45.01
CA VAL A 72 8.97 -28.60 43.79
C VAL A 72 9.51 -29.36 42.59
N LYS A 73 10.74 -29.89 42.65
CA LYS A 73 11.36 -30.69 41.56
C LYS A 73 10.46 -31.85 41.11
N LYS A 74 9.84 -32.57 42.06
CA LYS A 74 8.91 -33.66 41.74
C LYS A 74 7.66 -33.13 41.00
N ARG A 75 7.13 -31.98 41.42
CA ARG A 75 5.95 -31.36 40.81
C ARG A 75 6.25 -30.66 39.48
N SER A 76 7.48 -30.21 39.28
CA SER A 76 7.96 -29.63 38.02
C SER A 76 8.15 -30.65 36.91
N LYS A 77 8.13 -31.96 37.21
CA LYS A 77 8.31 -33.00 36.18
C LYS A 77 7.26 -32.94 35.08
N VAL A 78 5.97 -32.84 35.43
CA VAL A 78 4.87 -32.80 34.45
C VAL A 78 4.96 -31.58 33.53
N PRO A 79 4.98 -30.33 34.02
CA PRO A 79 5.15 -29.16 33.15
C PRO A 79 6.49 -29.18 32.40
N GLY A 80 7.56 -29.68 33.01
CA GLY A 80 8.86 -29.85 32.33
C GLY A 80 8.81 -30.83 31.16
N ILE A 81 8.11 -31.96 31.31
CA ILE A 81 7.88 -32.93 30.23
C ILE A 81 7.03 -32.30 29.12
N ILE A 82 5.98 -31.54 29.47
CA ILE A 82 5.14 -30.84 28.48
C ILE A 82 5.99 -29.85 27.67
N ILE A 83 6.78 -29.00 28.34
CA ILE A 83 7.67 -28.05 27.66
C ILE A 83 8.67 -28.77 26.76
N LEU A 84 9.29 -29.84 27.24
CA LEU A 84 10.24 -30.63 26.46
C LEU A 84 9.57 -31.28 25.23
N ALA A 85 8.36 -31.83 25.40
CA ALA A 85 7.59 -32.41 24.31
C ALA A 85 7.20 -31.35 23.27
N LEU A 86 6.76 -30.17 23.69
CA LEU A 86 6.46 -29.05 22.79
C LEU A 86 7.70 -28.56 22.05
N ALA A 87 8.85 -28.46 22.74
CA ALA A 87 10.12 -28.11 22.11
C ALA A 87 10.53 -29.16 21.07
N ALA A 88 10.35 -30.45 21.35
CA ALA A 88 10.61 -31.52 20.39
C ALA A 88 9.67 -31.44 19.18
N VAL A 89 8.37 -31.20 19.39
CA VAL A 89 7.40 -31.01 18.30
C VAL A 89 7.74 -29.79 17.46
N ALA A 90 8.08 -28.65 18.08
CA ALA A 90 8.47 -27.45 17.37
C ALA A 90 9.76 -27.65 16.57
N LEU A 91 10.76 -28.35 17.13
CA LEU A 91 12.00 -28.67 16.43
C LEU A 91 11.76 -29.58 15.22
N VAL A 92 10.98 -30.65 15.39
CA VAL A 92 10.61 -31.54 14.28
C VAL A 92 9.79 -30.77 13.24
N GLY A 93 8.82 -29.96 13.67
CA GLY A 93 8.02 -29.10 12.80
C GLY A 93 8.86 -28.14 11.96
N TRP A 94 9.88 -27.53 12.57
CA TRP A 94 10.84 -26.68 11.87
C TRP A 94 11.72 -27.47 10.89
N LEU A 95 12.29 -28.60 11.31
CA LEU A 95 13.12 -29.46 10.46
C LEU A 95 12.36 -29.97 9.22
N THR A 96 11.07 -30.33 9.38
CA THR A 96 10.25 -30.79 8.25
C THR A 96 9.88 -29.69 7.25
N GLY A 97 9.95 -28.42 7.69
CA GLY A 97 9.64 -27.24 6.88
C GLY A 97 10.85 -26.44 6.42
N VAL A 98 12.09 -26.83 6.75
CA VAL A 98 13.27 -26.04 6.38
C VAL A 98 13.46 -26.01 4.85
N THR A 99 13.83 -24.84 4.32
CA THR A 99 14.04 -24.62 2.88
C THR A 99 15.11 -25.52 2.27
N LEU A 100 16.11 -25.95 3.06
CA LEU A 100 17.15 -26.90 2.64
C LEU A 100 16.56 -28.19 2.05
N PHE A 101 15.54 -28.77 2.70
CA PHE A 101 14.91 -30.02 2.24
C PHE A 101 13.66 -29.79 1.38
N ARG A 102 13.10 -28.58 1.42
CA ARG A 102 11.79 -28.25 0.82
C ARG A 102 11.84 -27.18 -0.27
N ALA A 103 13.02 -26.83 -0.80
CA ALA A 103 13.19 -25.78 -1.80
C ALA A 103 12.16 -25.81 -2.93
N LYS A 104 11.94 -26.99 -3.53
CA LYS A 104 10.95 -27.21 -4.61
C LYS A 104 9.50 -26.99 -4.18
N SER A 105 9.15 -27.28 -2.92
CA SER A 105 7.80 -27.00 -2.40
C SER A 105 7.60 -25.50 -2.22
N TYR A 106 8.62 -24.81 -1.70
CA TYR A 106 8.58 -23.36 -1.50
C TYR A 106 8.54 -22.60 -2.82
N SER A 107 9.30 -23.03 -3.82
CA SER A 107 9.33 -22.37 -5.13
C SER A 107 8.01 -22.49 -5.90
N LYS A 108 7.12 -23.40 -5.48
CA LYS A 108 5.80 -23.63 -6.09
C LYS A 108 4.64 -22.98 -5.33
N LEU A 109 4.92 -22.17 -4.30
CA LEU A 109 3.87 -21.48 -3.56
C LEU A 109 3.13 -20.45 -4.41
N ILE A 110 3.79 -19.90 -5.43
CA ILE A 110 3.21 -18.96 -6.38
C ILE A 110 3.51 -19.45 -7.79
N SER A 111 2.55 -19.26 -8.70
CA SER A 111 2.75 -19.49 -10.13
C SER A 111 2.98 -18.15 -10.79
N VAL A 112 4.11 -18.02 -11.46
CA VAL A 112 4.46 -16.80 -12.20
C VAL A 112 4.36 -17.12 -13.68
N GLN A 113 3.60 -16.32 -14.41
CA GLN A 113 3.49 -16.40 -15.87
C GLN A 113 4.32 -15.29 -16.48
N ASP A 114 4.94 -15.54 -17.63
CA ASP A 114 5.58 -14.46 -18.39
C ASP A 114 4.50 -13.67 -19.11
N GLY A 115 4.52 -12.34 -18.94
CA GLY A 115 3.66 -11.40 -19.63
C GLY A 115 4.43 -10.64 -20.71
N ASP A 116 3.69 -10.10 -21.68
CA ASP A 116 4.24 -9.17 -22.68
C ASP A 116 3.91 -7.75 -22.24
N PHE A 117 4.93 -6.94 -21.96
CA PHE A 117 4.74 -5.58 -21.46
C PHE A 117 3.92 -4.72 -22.42
N ALA A 118 4.23 -4.78 -23.72
CA ALA A 118 3.58 -3.92 -24.70
C ALA A 118 2.12 -4.34 -24.98
N ALA A 119 1.79 -5.62 -24.76
CA ALA A 119 0.44 -6.14 -25.01
C ALA A 119 -0.45 -6.12 -23.75
N ASP A 120 0.11 -6.43 -22.58
CA ASP A 120 -0.64 -6.57 -21.33
C ASP A 120 -0.70 -5.26 -20.53
N VAL A 121 0.30 -4.39 -20.67
CA VAL A 121 0.28 -3.04 -20.10
C VAL A 121 -0.08 -2.09 -21.22
N ALA A 122 -1.40 -1.96 -21.45
CA ALA A 122 -1.95 -0.96 -22.34
C ALA A 122 -1.36 0.42 -21.99
N GLU A 123 -1.27 1.31 -22.97
CA GLU A 123 -0.97 2.71 -22.72
C GLU A 123 -1.98 3.22 -21.69
N ILE A 124 -1.49 3.54 -20.49
CA ILE A 124 -2.35 3.75 -19.33
C ILE A 124 -3.08 5.07 -19.53
N ASP A 125 -4.39 5.06 -19.31
CA ASP A 125 -5.16 6.28 -19.12
C ASP A 125 -4.65 6.97 -17.85
N PHE A 126 -3.94 8.08 -18.04
CA PHE A 126 -3.33 8.85 -16.98
C PHE A 126 -4.31 9.30 -15.90
N SER A 127 -5.60 9.41 -16.20
CA SER A 127 -6.64 9.73 -15.21
C SER A 127 -6.83 8.65 -14.15
N SER A 128 -6.34 7.42 -14.40
CA SER A 128 -6.36 6.28 -13.49
C SER A 128 -5.02 6.03 -12.78
N VAL A 129 -3.99 6.82 -13.08
CA VAL A 129 -2.66 6.67 -12.47
C VAL A 129 -2.69 7.23 -11.05
N PRO A 130 -2.43 6.42 -10.00
CA PRO A 130 -2.31 6.93 -8.66
C PRO A 130 -1.07 7.83 -8.54
N VAL A 131 -1.29 9.11 -8.26
CA VAL A 131 -0.26 10.14 -8.11
C VAL A 131 0.17 10.37 -6.66
N LEU A 132 -0.40 9.61 -5.73
CA LEU A 132 -0.11 9.68 -4.31
C LEU A 132 0.54 8.39 -3.81
N ASP A 133 1.47 8.52 -2.87
CA ASP A 133 1.89 7.41 -2.04
C ASP A 133 1.07 7.35 -0.73
N SER A 134 1.30 6.29 0.07
CA SER A 134 0.59 6.12 1.33
C SER A 134 0.78 7.28 2.31
N SER A 135 1.95 7.90 2.35
CA SER A 135 2.25 9.02 3.26
C SER A 135 1.51 10.29 2.86
N SER A 136 1.54 10.64 1.58
CA SER A 136 0.84 11.82 1.05
C SER A 136 -0.67 11.65 1.18
N ALA A 137 -1.21 10.47 0.87
CA ALA A 137 -2.62 10.17 1.09
C ALA A 137 -3.03 10.29 2.57
N ASN A 138 -2.18 9.82 3.49
CA ASN A 138 -2.43 9.97 4.93
C ASN A 138 -2.44 11.46 5.36
N LYS A 139 -1.63 12.33 4.76
CA LYS A 139 -1.68 13.79 5.04
C LYS A 139 -2.97 14.43 4.54
N ILE A 140 -3.46 14.01 3.38
CA ILE A 140 -4.76 14.45 2.89
C ILE A 140 -5.85 13.98 3.84
N ALA A 141 -5.80 12.73 4.29
CA ALA A 141 -6.74 12.21 5.29
C ALA A 141 -6.68 12.96 6.63
N GLU A 142 -5.48 13.31 7.12
CA GLU A 142 -5.31 14.12 8.33
C GLU A 142 -5.97 15.50 8.20
N ARG A 143 -5.86 16.13 7.02
CA ARG A 143 -6.53 17.41 6.71
C ARG A 143 -8.04 17.24 6.63
N THR A 144 -8.54 16.24 5.89
CA THR A 144 -9.97 15.93 5.73
C THR A 144 -10.63 15.54 7.06
N LEU A 145 -9.89 14.97 8.01
CA LEU A 145 -10.40 14.71 9.36
C LEU A 145 -10.86 16.00 10.05
N GLY A 146 -10.32 17.17 9.69
CA GLY A 146 -10.77 18.48 10.17
C GLY A 146 -12.25 18.77 9.89
N ASP A 147 -12.82 18.16 8.85
CA ASP A 147 -14.24 18.31 8.50
C ASP A 147 -15.17 17.62 9.50
N LEU A 148 -14.63 16.73 10.35
CA LEU A 148 -15.34 16.12 11.48
C LEU A 148 -15.44 17.08 12.68
N SER A 149 -15.79 18.36 12.43
CA SER A 149 -15.71 19.49 13.37
C SER A 149 -16.29 19.22 14.77
N ASP A 150 -17.33 18.39 14.88
CA ASP A 150 -17.99 18.01 16.14
C ASP A 150 -17.17 17.03 17.01
N LYS A 151 -16.25 16.25 16.41
CA LYS A 151 -15.49 15.20 17.10
C LYS A 151 -14.00 15.10 16.71
N VAL A 152 -13.41 16.06 15.98
CA VAL A 152 -12.00 16.03 15.53
C VAL A 152 -11.03 15.68 16.66
N SER A 153 -11.19 16.28 17.86
CA SER A 153 -10.28 16.04 18.98
C SER A 153 -10.34 14.61 19.56
N GLN A 154 -11.36 13.83 19.22
CA GLN A 154 -11.61 12.49 19.76
C GLN A 154 -10.94 11.39 18.93
N PHE A 155 -10.67 11.66 17.66
CA PHE A 155 -10.21 10.66 16.68
C PHE A 155 -8.94 11.13 15.97
N VAL A 156 -8.22 10.17 15.41
CA VAL A 156 -7.05 10.38 14.56
C VAL A 156 -7.16 9.46 13.34
N VAL A 157 -6.40 9.75 12.29
CA VAL A 157 -6.28 8.86 11.13
C VAL A 157 -5.60 7.56 11.57
N SER A 158 -6.19 6.42 11.23
CA SER A 158 -5.66 5.10 11.57
C SER A 158 -4.49 4.73 10.65
N PRO A 159 -3.52 3.92 11.11
CA PRO A 159 -2.56 3.28 10.20
C PRO A 159 -3.20 2.29 9.22
N TYR A 160 -4.43 1.83 9.51
CA TYR A 160 -5.20 0.96 8.62
C TYR A 160 -5.78 1.76 7.46
N SER A 161 -4.99 1.86 6.40
CA SER A 161 -5.27 2.59 5.18
C SER A 161 -4.93 1.73 3.96
N THR A 162 -5.93 1.51 3.11
CA THR A 162 -5.92 0.51 2.05
C THR A 162 -6.23 1.17 0.72
N GLN A 163 -5.40 0.95 -0.28
CA GLN A 163 -5.74 1.32 -1.66
C GLN A 163 -6.62 0.23 -2.27
N ILE A 164 -7.77 0.65 -2.81
CA ILE A 164 -8.82 -0.15 -3.44
C ILE A 164 -9.22 0.50 -4.76
N ASN A 165 -9.90 -0.23 -5.63
CA ASN A 165 -10.62 0.34 -6.76
C ASN A 165 -12.09 0.50 -6.37
N TYR A 166 -12.56 1.73 -6.25
CA TYR A 166 -13.95 2.02 -5.89
C TYR A 166 -14.60 2.75 -7.06
N LYS A 167 -15.58 2.12 -7.71
CA LYS A 167 -16.30 2.70 -8.86
C LYS A 167 -15.38 3.09 -10.02
N ASN A 168 -14.41 2.23 -10.35
CA ASN A 168 -13.37 2.49 -11.37
C ASN A 168 -12.43 3.66 -11.06
N THR A 169 -12.35 4.08 -9.80
CA THR A 169 -11.39 5.10 -9.36
C THR A 169 -10.46 4.49 -8.30
N PRO A 170 -9.13 4.62 -8.47
CA PRO A 170 -8.19 4.20 -7.44
C PRO A 170 -8.34 5.15 -6.25
N VAL A 171 -8.84 4.63 -5.14
CA VAL A 171 -8.98 5.40 -3.90
C VAL A 171 -8.26 4.71 -2.77
N ARG A 172 -7.88 5.49 -1.77
CA ARG A 172 -7.35 4.98 -0.52
C ARG A 172 -8.34 5.21 0.60
N VAL A 173 -8.90 4.13 1.11
CA VAL A 173 -9.84 4.15 2.22
C VAL A 173 -9.09 4.01 3.54
N THR A 174 -9.39 4.89 4.47
CA THR A 174 -8.69 4.96 5.76
C THR A 174 -9.69 4.98 6.89
N ALA A 175 -9.55 4.00 7.80
CA ALA A 175 -10.34 3.97 9.01
C ALA A 175 -9.88 5.07 9.99
N LEU A 176 -10.71 5.39 10.98
CA LEU A 176 -10.30 6.23 12.10
C LEU A 176 -9.77 5.39 13.27
N ALA A 177 -9.02 6.03 14.15
CA ALA A 177 -8.61 5.50 15.44
C ALA A 177 -8.97 6.47 16.56
N TYR A 178 -9.09 5.96 17.78
CA TYR A 178 -9.23 6.80 18.95
C TYR A 178 -7.91 7.50 19.24
N GLY A 179 -7.95 8.79 19.58
CA GLY A 179 -6.71 9.53 19.84
C GLY A 179 -5.92 9.03 21.06
N ASP A 180 -6.59 8.37 22.01
CA ASP A 180 -5.99 7.73 23.19
C ASP A 180 -7.03 6.80 23.87
N ILE A 181 -6.60 6.11 24.95
CA ILE A 181 -7.45 5.19 25.71
C ILE A 181 -8.65 5.87 26.38
N PHE A 182 -8.54 7.13 26.82
CA PHE A 182 -9.65 7.85 27.45
C PHE A 182 -10.70 8.24 26.42
N LYS A 183 -10.24 8.69 25.23
CA LYS A 183 -11.11 8.92 24.07
C LYS A 183 -11.80 7.63 23.63
N TRP A 184 -11.10 6.49 23.67
CA TRP A 184 -11.72 5.18 23.44
C TRP A 184 -12.84 4.88 24.46
N ILE A 185 -12.58 4.99 25.76
CA ILE A 185 -13.61 4.73 26.80
C ILE A 185 -14.86 5.59 26.58
N LYS A 186 -14.68 6.86 26.24
CA LYS A 186 -15.77 7.81 26.02
C LYS A 186 -16.61 7.48 24.78
N ASN A 187 -15.96 7.03 23.70
CA ASN A 187 -16.60 6.93 22.39
C ASN A 187 -16.90 5.48 21.95
N THR A 188 -16.33 4.44 22.57
CA THR A 188 -16.48 3.03 22.13
C THR A 188 -17.94 2.56 22.02
N LYS A 189 -18.86 3.13 22.81
CA LYS A 189 -20.30 2.82 22.68
C LYS A 189 -20.84 3.23 21.31
N GLU A 190 -20.45 4.40 20.83
CA GLU A 190 -20.78 4.97 19.52
C GLU A 190 -19.85 4.46 18.41
N GLY A 191 -18.66 3.95 18.75
CA GLY A 191 -17.71 3.44 17.79
C GLY A 191 -16.99 4.56 17.02
N LEU A 192 -16.33 4.17 15.94
CA LEU A 192 -15.67 5.11 15.04
C LEU A 192 -16.73 5.74 14.11
N PRO A 193 -16.93 7.06 14.13
CA PRO A 193 -18.12 7.70 13.55
C PRO A 193 -18.03 7.90 12.03
N ALA A 194 -16.88 7.63 11.43
CA ALA A 194 -16.60 7.90 10.03
C ALA A 194 -15.40 7.09 9.54
N TYR A 195 -15.19 7.12 8.23
CA TYR A 195 -13.94 6.77 7.56
C TYR A 195 -13.64 7.84 6.50
N ILE A 196 -12.44 7.82 5.93
CA ILE A 196 -12.01 8.80 4.92
C ILE A 196 -11.67 8.07 3.63
N ILE A 197 -12.12 8.61 2.51
CA ILE A 197 -11.73 8.22 1.16
C ILE A 197 -10.78 9.29 0.64
N VAL A 198 -9.60 8.90 0.16
CA VAL A 198 -8.70 9.80 -0.55
C VAL A 198 -8.60 9.32 -1.99
N ASP A 199 -8.95 10.19 -2.92
CA ASP A 199 -8.76 9.92 -4.33
C ASP A 199 -7.27 9.97 -4.67
N MET A 200 -6.76 8.88 -5.26
CA MET A 200 -5.33 8.73 -5.54
C MET A 200 -4.89 9.49 -6.80
N THR A 201 -5.81 10.00 -7.62
CA THR A 201 -5.51 10.75 -8.85
C THR A 201 -5.77 12.25 -8.64
N THR A 202 -6.91 12.63 -8.05
CA THR A 202 -7.29 14.06 -7.86
C THR A 202 -6.72 14.68 -6.58
N GLN A 203 -6.23 13.86 -5.65
CA GLN A 203 -5.76 14.28 -4.32
C GLN A 203 -6.85 14.89 -3.42
N GLU A 204 -8.11 14.64 -3.74
CA GLU A 204 -9.25 15.06 -2.91
C GLU A 204 -9.52 14.04 -1.80
N GLY A 205 -9.92 14.56 -0.64
CA GLY A 205 -10.27 13.74 0.52
C GLY A 205 -11.72 13.94 0.91
N GLN A 206 -12.47 12.86 1.05
CA GLN A 206 -13.87 12.84 1.45
C GLN A 206 -14.05 12.14 2.81
N LEU A 207 -14.68 12.83 3.75
CA LEU A 207 -15.09 12.24 5.02
C LEU A 207 -16.50 11.61 4.89
N VAL A 208 -16.61 10.30 5.12
CA VAL A 208 -17.90 9.59 5.09
C VAL A 208 -18.36 9.25 6.50
N ARG A 209 -19.48 9.85 6.93
CA ARG A 209 -20.06 9.62 8.26
C ARG A 209 -20.88 8.33 8.30
N LEU A 210 -20.75 7.61 9.42
CA LEU A 210 -21.48 6.39 9.73
C LEU A 210 -22.44 6.67 10.89
N PRO A 211 -23.76 6.67 10.67
CA PRO A 211 -24.74 6.97 11.72
C PRO A 211 -24.60 6.07 12.96
N GLU A 212 -24.32 4.79 12.75
CA GLU A 212 -24.15 3.83 13.85
C GLU A 212 -22.70 3.71 14.33
N GLY A 213 -21.72 4.14 13.52
CA GLY A 213 -20.28 4.03 13.77
C GLY A 213 -19.72 2.59 13.75
N MET A 214 -18.45 2.43 13.37
CA MET A 214 -17.80 1.11 13.37
C MET A 214 -17.52 0.64 14.80
N LYS A 215 -18.03 -0.53 15.17
CA LYS A 215 -17.91 -1.13 16.52
C LYS A 215 -16.80 -2.16 16.62
N TYR A 216 -16.39 -2.71 15.49
CA TYR A 216 -15.36 -3.74 15.41
C TYR A 216 -14.22 -3.21 14.56
N SER A 217 -13.03 -3.14 15.15
CA SER A 217 -11.85 -2.58 14.50
C SER A 217 -10.57 -3.11 15.16
N PRO A 218 -9.44 -3.17 14.44
CA PRO A 218 -8.13 -3.40 15.05
C PRO A 218 -7.75 -2.32 16.09
N THR A 219 -8.37 -1.14 16.05
CA THR A 219 -8.13 -0.02 16.97
C THR A 219 -9.04 -0.04 18.21
N GLU A 220 -10.01 -0.98 18.27
CA GLU A 220 -10.84 -1.23 19.45
C GLU A 220 -10.11 -2.06 20.51
N HIS A 221 -10.64 -2.06 21.74
CA HIS A 221 -10.11 -2.85 22.85
C HIS A 221 -11.10 -3.94 23.30
N PHE A 222 -10.61 -4.89 24.11
CA PHE A 222 -11.41 -5.98 24.68
C PHE A 222 -12.26 -6.71 23.62
N ASN A 223 -13.53 -7.00 23.88
CA ASN A 223 -14.34 -7.85 22.99
C ASN A 223 -14.68 -7.22 21.63
N LYS A 224 -14.42 -5.92 21.45
CA LYS A 224 -14.59 -5.20 20.19
C LYS A 224 -13.33 -5.15 19.35
N TYR A 225 -12.17 -5.46 19.95
CA TYR A 225 -10.92 -5.64 19.21
C TYR A 225 -11.10 -6.75 18.19
N LEU A 226 -10.96 -6.42 16.91
CA LEU A 226 -11.33 -7.28 15.77
C LEU A 226 -10.73 -8.69 15.87
N LEU A 227 -9.42 -8.81 16.07
CA LEU A 227 -8.76 -10.12 16.11
C LEU A 227 -9.19 -10.96 17.32
N ARG A 228 -9.52 -10.33 18.46
CA ARG A 228 -10.07 -11.05 19.63
C ARG A 228 -11.49 -11.51 19.38
N TYR A 229 -12.33 -10.63 18.82
CA TYR A 229 -13.70 -10.98 18.43
C TYR A 229 -13.71 -12.21 17.50
N LEU A 230 -12.87 -12.18 16.46
CA LEU A 230 -12.71 -13.30 15.53
C LEU A 230 -12.09 -14.54 16.18
N ARG A 231 -11.10 -14.38 17.07
CA ARG A 231 -10.51 -15.53 17.78
C ARG A 231 -11.55 -16.31 18.58
N PHE A 232 -12.48 -15.64 19.24
CA PHE A 232 -13.54 -16.34 19.99
C PHE A 232 -14.59 -16.99 19.10
N LYS A 233 -14.91 -16.40 17.94
CA LYS A 233 -15.85 -16.98 16.96
C LYS A 233 -15.23 -18.14 16.17
N TYR A 234 -13.95 -18.05 15.89
CA TYR A 234 -13.20 -18.94 15.01
C TYR A 234 -11.84 -19.33 15.64
N PRO A 235 -11.85 -20.19 16.68
CA PRO A 235 -10.68 -20.41 17.53
C PRO A 235 -9.48 -21.06 16.83
N THR A 236 -9.70 -21.83 15.77
CA THR A 236 -8.68 -22.67 15.14
C THR A 236 -8.02 -22.06 13.90
N TYR A 237 -8.54 -20.96 13.34
CA TYR A 237 -7.97 -20.36 12.13
C TYR A 237 -6.76 -19.48 12.43
N LEU A 238 -5.79 -19.48 11.53
CA LEU A 238 -4.68 -18.51 11.55
C LEU A 238 -5.15 -17.30 10.75
N PHE A 239 -4.97 -16.11 11.30
CA PHE A 239 -5.32 -14.85 10.64
C PHE A 239 -4.05 -14.12 10.25
N ASP A 240 -4.07 -13.44 9.11
CA ASP A 240 -3.08 -12.42 8.76
C ASP A 240 -3.61 -11.01 9.09
N GLU A 241 -2.83 -9.98 8.76
CA GLU A 241 -3.21 -8.58 8.94
C GLU A 241 -4.53 -8.23 8.21
N PRO A 242 -5.49 -7.56 8.89
CA PRO A 242 -6.74 -7.17 8.27
C PRO A 242 -6.58 -5.94 7.37
N SER A 243 -7.25 -5.95 6.22
CA SER A 243 -7.40 -4.80 5.33
C SER A 243 -8.73 -4.09 5.59
N PHE A 244 -8.73 -2.76 5.62
CA PHE A 244 -9.98 -1.97 5.65
C PHE A 244 -10.45 -1.72 4.23
N GLU A 245 -11.68 -2.07 3.88
CA GLU A 245 -12.26 -1.85 2.55
C GLU A 245 -13.71 -1.36 2.67
N ILE A 246 -14.26 -0.85 1.57
CA ILE A 246 -15.68 -0.49 1.47
C ILE A 246 -16.27 -1.19 0.26
N ASP A 247 -17.53 -1.61 0.36
CA ASP A 247 -18.24 -2.14 -0.80
C ASP A 247 -18.72 -1.01 -1.73
N GLU A 248 -19.33 -1.38 -2.86
CA GLU A 248 -19.90 -0.45 -3.85
C GLU A 248 -20.95 0.54 -3.29
N SER A 249 -21.58 0.18 -2.17
CA SER A 249 -22.54 1.04 -1.46
C SER A 249 -21.89 2.01 -0.48
N GLY A 250 -20.59 1.83 -0.20
CA GLY A 250 -19.84 2.56 0.81
C GLY A 250 -19.95 1.97 2.22
N ALA A 251 -20.44 0.73 2.36
CA ALA A 251 -20.49 0.08 3.67
C ALA A 251 -19.07 -0.41 4.06
N PRO A 252 -18.63 -0.19 5.31
CA PRO A 252 -17.27 -0.48 5.74
C PRO A 252 -17.08 -1.94 6.20
N TYR A 253 -16.02 -2.58 5.71
CA TYR A 253 -15.66 -3.96 6.05
C TYR A 253 -14.19 -4.09 6.44
N TRP A 254 -13.94 -5.11 7.27
CA TRP A 254 -12.60 -5.64 7.48
C TRP A 254 -12.47 -6.96 6.74
N ILE A 255 -11.51 -7.03 5.83
CA ILE A 255 -11.13 -8.25 5.12
C ILE A 255 -10.01 -8.89 5.91
N VAL A 256 -10.27 -10.03 6.55
CA VAL A 256 -9.30 -10.71 7.43
C VAL A 256 -8.84 -12.02 6.80
N PRO A 257 -7.64 -12.09 6.21
CA PRO A 257 -7.17 -13.28 5.54
C PRO A 257 -7.03 -14.47 6.50
N ILE A 258 -7.46 -15.65 6.06
CA ILE A 258 -7.27 -16.93 6.72
C ILE A 258 -6.06 -17.62 6.08
N VAL A 259 -4.99 -17.79 6.84
CA VAL A 259 -3.74 -18.37 6.33
C VAL A 259 -3.52 -19.82 6.76
N ASP A 260 -2.71 -20.55 5.99
CA ASP A 260 -2.15 -21.86 6.34
C ASP A 260 -0.63 -21.85 6.34
N LYS A 261 -0.05 -22.84 7.00
CA LYS A 261 1.33 -23.28 6.75
C LYS A 261 1.29 -24.55 5.90
N THR A 262 1.58 -24.45 4.62
CA THR A 262 1.44 -25.54 3.65
C THR A 262 2.67 -26.45 3.58
N ILE A 263 3.80 -26.03 4.14
CA ILE A 263 5.08 -26.77 4.11
C ILE A 263 5.59 -27.02 5.52
N GLY A 264 5.62 -28.30 5.93
CA GLY A 264 5.96 -28.67 7.30
C GLY A 264 4.92 -28.15 8.30
N LEU A 265 5.35 -27.79 9.50
CA LEU A 265 4.45 -27.29 10.55
C LEU A 265 4.30 -25.76 10.55
N PHE A 266 5.36 -25.04 10.16
CA PHE A 266 5.42 -23.58 10.27
C PHE A 266 5.72 -22.85 8.95
N GLY A 267 6.01 -23.59 7.88
CA GLY A 267 6.49 -23.06 6.61
C GLY A 267 5.41 -22.93 5.53
N GLY A 268 5.74 -22.22 4.46
CA GLY A 268 4.85 -22.04 3.30
C GLY A 268 3.56 -21.33 3.66
N THR A 269 3.65 -20.10 4.20
CA THR A 269 2.47 -19.29 4.47
C THR A 269 1.69 -19.06 3.18
N ASP A 270 0.40 -19.37 3.17
CA ASP A 270 -0.48 -19.08 2.04
C ASP A 270 -1.91 -18.78 2.50
N VAL A 271 -2.66 -18.02 1.70
CA VAL A 271 -4.05 -17.65 2.02
C VAL A 271 -5.00 -18.67 1.43
N LYS A 272 -5.91 -19.19 2.26
CA LYS A 272 -6.93 -20.19 1.87
C LYS A 272 -8.36 -19.62 1.85
N GLY A 273 -8.53 -18.41 2.33
CA GLY A 273 -9.81 -17.71 2.40
C GLY A 273 -9.70 -16.40 3.16
N ALA A 274 -10.83 -15.75 3.42
CA ALA A 274 -10.91 -14.57 4.26
C ALA A 274 -12.19 -14.59 5.08
N ILE A 275 -12.20 -13.82 6.18
CA ILE A 275 -13.40 -13.47 6.93
C ILE A 275 -13.72 -12.02 6.62
N ILE A 276 -14.88 -11.79 6.02
CA ILE A 276 -15.42 -10.47 5.70
C ILE A 276 -16.26 -10.04 6.89
N VAL A 277 -15.85 -8.99 7.57
CA VAL A 277 -16.49 -8.52 8.80
C VAL A 277 -17.08 -7.15 8.55
N ASN A 278 -18.41 -7.02 8.64
CA ASN A 278 -19.03 -5.71 8.63
C ASN A 278 -18.56 -4.92 9.87
N ALA A 279 -17.90 -3.79 9.66
CA ALA A 279 -17.24 -3.06 10.74
C ALA A 279 -18.24 -2.43 11.73
N VAL A 280 -19.49 -2.20 11.31
CA VAL A 280 -20.57 -1.65 12.13
C VAL A 280 -21.27 -2.75 12.92
N THR A 281 -21.76 -3.80 12.26
CA THR A 281 -22.59 -4.83 12.89
C THR A 281 -21.80 -5.98 13.50
N GLY A 282 -20.59 -6.24 13.02
CA GLY A 282 -19.78 -7.42 13.38
C GLY A 282 -20.23 -8.72 12.72
N GLU A 283 -21.19 -8.66 11.79
CA GLU A 283 -21.56 -9.81 10.97
C GLU A 283 -20.34 -10.33 10.22
N CYS A 284 -20.21 -11.66 10.10
CA CYS A 284 -19.05 -12.27 9.46
C CYS A 284 -19.48 -13.24 8.37
N HIS A 285 -18.92 -13.07 7.18
CA HIS A 285 -19.00 -14.04 6.09
C HIS A 285 -17.62 -14.63 5.85
N MET A 286 -17.54 -15.94 5.65
CA MET A 286 -16.28 -16.60 5.31
C MET A 286 -16.29 -16.93 3.84
N ILE A 287 -15.21 -16.61 3.14
CA ILE A 287 -14.99 -16.94 1.74
C ILE A 287 -13.75 -17.80 1.57
N SER A 288 -13.71 -18.64 0.54
CA SER A 288 -12.50 -19.38 0.18
C SER A 288 -11.84 -18.82 -1.06
N THR A 289 -10.50 -18.84 -1.08
CA THR A 289 -9.68 -18.55 -2.26
C THR A 289 -9.52 -19.74 -3.20
N SER A 290 -9.84 -20.96 -2.78
CA SER A 290 -9.79 -22.14 -3.65
C SER A 290 -10.93 -22.08 -4.67
N SER A 291 -10.60 -22.32 -5.93
CA SER A 291 -11.55 -22.46 -7.05
C SER A 291 -11.92 -23.93 -7.35
N ASP A 292 -11.22 -24.88 -6.73
CA ASP A 292 -11.36 -26.32 -6.94
C ASP A 292 -12.02 -27.07 -5.77
N GLY A 293 -12.48 -26.34 -4.74
CA GLY A 293 -13.14 -26.91 -3.56
C GLY A 293 -12.20 -27.70 -2.64
N THR A 294 -10.88 -27.52 -2.77
CA THR A 294 -9.89 -28.21 -1.92
C THR A 294 -9.86 -27.69 -0.48
N THR A 295 -10.46 -26.54 -0.21
CA THR A 295 -10.63 -26.02 1.14
C THR A 295 -11.93 -26.52 1.77
N LYS A 296 -11.96 -26.59 3.09
CA LYS A 296 -13.19 -26.88 3.86
C LYS A 296 -14.02 -25.61 4.14
N LEU A 297 -13.77 -24.53 3.41
CA LEU A 297 -14.45 -23.26 3.60
C LEU A 297 -15.76 -23.24 2.76
N PRO A 298 -16.76 -22.46 3.17
CA PRO A 298 -18.14 -22.62 2.68
C PRO A 298 -18.36 -22.21 1.22
N THR A 299 -17.47 -21.41 0.62
CA THR A 299 -17.60 -20.93 -0.77
C THR A 299 -16.58 -21.63 -1.68
N SER A 300 -16.98 -22.00 -2.90
CA SER A 300 -16.13 -22.75 -3.85
C SER A 300 -15.30 -21.89 -4.81
N SER A 301 -15.54 -20.57 -4.90
CA SER A 301 -14.68 -19.59 -5.57
C SER A 301 -15.19 -18.17 -5.33
N PHE A 302 -14.50 -17.38 -4.51
CA PHE A 302 -14.85 -15.96 -4.32
C PHE A 302 -14.52 -15.09 -5.54
N ALA A 303 -13.52 -15.47 -6.33
CA ALA A 303 -13.00 -14.65 -7.44
C ALA A 303 -14.01 -14.45 -8.58
N SER A 304 -15.03 -15.32 -8.67
CA SER A 304 -16.06 -15.31 -9.70
C SER A 304 -17.48 -15.04 -9.15
N ASP A 305 -17.62 -14.86 -7.84
CA ASP A 305 -18.90 -14.59 -7.22
C ASP A 305 -19.17 -13.08 -7.20
N PRO A 306 -20.21 -12.57 -7.88
CA PRO A 306 -20.51 -11.14 -7.95
C PRO A 306 -20.68 -10.47 -6.59
N GLU A 307 -21.09 -11.20 -5.54
CA GLU A 307 -21.24 -10.67 -4.18
C GLU A 307 -19.91 -10.16 -3.60
N TRP A 308 -18.79 -10.75 -4.03
CA TRP A 308 -17.46 -10.54 -3.45
C TRP A 308 -16.47 -9.87 -4.42
N MET A 309 -16.94 -9.42 -5.59
CA MET A 309 -16.09 -8.81 -6.61
C MET A 309 -15.45 -7.49 -6.17
N TRP A 310 -16.11 -6.73 -5.30
CA TRP A 310 -15.61 -5.46 -4.77
C TRP A 310 -14.40 -5.61 -3.82
N ILE A 311 -14.06 -6.84 -3.40
CA ILE A 311 -12.96 -7.07 -2.46
C ILE A 311 -11.65 -7.06 -3.22
N ASP A 312 -10.80 -6.08 -2.97
CA ASP A 312 -9.53 -5.94 -3.68
C ASP A 312 -8.37 -6.69 -3.02
N ARG A 313 -8.36 -6.83 -1.69
CA ARG A 313 -7.14 -7.26 -0.96
C ARG A 313 -7.39 -8.40 0.02
N ILE A 314 -7.21 -9.61 -0.50
CA ILE A 314 -7.15 -10.85 0.30
C ILE A 314 -5.71 -11.27 0.57
N TYR A 315 -4.82 -11.06 -0.40
CA TYR A 315 -3.40 -11.33 -0.29
C TYR A 315 -2.65 -10.05 0.13
N SER A 316 -1.80 -10.16 1.14
CA SER A 316 -0.96 -9.05 1.57
C SER A 316 0.28 -8.95 0.68
N PRO A 317 0.79 -7.73 0.41
CA PRO A 317 2.06 -7.53 -0.30
C PRO A 317 3.23 -8.32 0.33
N SER A 318 3.22 -8.49 1.65
CA SER A 318 4.24 -9.24 2.38
C SER A 318 4.23 -10.74 2.07
N ILE A 319 3.04 -11.37 1.98
CA ILE A 319 2.89 -12.77 1.58
C ILE A 319 3.33 -12.95 0.13
N LEU A 320 2.85 -12.11 -0.79
CA LEU A 320 3.20 -12.22 -2.22
C LEU A 320 4.70 -12.03 -2.45
N THR A 321 5.30 -11.04 -1.77
CA THR A 321 6.75 -10.80 -1.81
C THR A 321 7.53 -12.01 -1.28
N GLN A 322 7.11 -12.57 -0.15
CA GLN A 322 7.75 -13.75 0.42
C GLN A 322 7.67 -14.95 -0.54
N GLN A 323 6.50 -15.20 -1.14
CA GLN A 323 6.28 -16.32 -2.04
C GLN A 323 7.03 -16.14 -3.37
N TYR A 324 7.04 -14.95 -3.95
CA TYR A 324 7.84 -14.66 -5.14
C TYR A 324 9.33 -14.83 -4.86
N ASN A 325 9.82 -14.33 -3.72
CA ASN A 325 11.23 -14.53 -3.35
C ASN A 325 11.58 -16.01 -3.14
N TYR A 326 10.64 -16.85 -2.69
CA TYR A 326 10.84 -18.30 -2.70
C TYR A 326 10.90 -18.88 -4.11
N TYR A 327 10.00 -18.46 -5.01
CA TYR A 327 10.03 -18.82 -6.43
C TYR A 327 11.38 -18.46 -7.05
N GLY A 328 11.76 -17.18 -7.00
CA GLY A 328 12.98 -16.66 -7.62
C GLY A 328 14.29 -17.20 -7.02
N LYS A 329 14.34 -17.45 -5.71
CA LYS A 329 15.55 -18.01 -5.06
C LYS A 329 15.67 -19.52 -5.19
N LEU A 330 14.57 -20.26 -5.07
CA LEU A 330 14.60 -21.70 -4.83
C LEU A 330 14.22 -22.56 -6.05
N ASN A 331 13.87 -21.95 -7.19
CA ASN A 331 13.52 -22.69 -8.42
C ASN A 331 14.59 -23.71 -8.85
N ASN A 332 15.88 -23.34 -8.74
CA ASN A 332 17.01 -24.21 -9.05
C ASN A 332 17.55 -24.97 -7.81
N GLY A 333 16.75 -25.05 -6.74
CA GLY A 333 17.11 -25.71 -5.49
C GLY A 333 17.92 -24.86 -4.50
N PHE A 334 18.01 -25.33 -3.26
CA PHE A 334 18.62 -24.60 -2.16
C PHE A 334 20.12 -24.34 -2.37
N ILE A 335 20.88 -25.34 -2.84
CA ILE A 335 22.33 -25.22 -3.02
C ILE A 335 22.65 -24.12 -4.05
N ASN A 336 21.88 -24.06 -5.15
CA ASN A 336 22.01 -22.98 -6.11
C ASN A 336 21.69 -21.62 -5.45
N SER A 337 20.62 -21.52 -4.65
CA SER A 337 20.25 -20.25 -4.01
C SER A 337 21.32 -19.62 -3.13
N VAL A 338 22.25 -20.43 -2.59
CA VAL A 338 23.30 -19.98 -1.66
C VAL A 338 24.67 -19.91 -2.33
N ILE A 339 25.05 -20.92 -3.13
CA ILE A 339 26.41 -21.07 -3.65
C ILE A 339 26.49 -20.69 -5.13
N GLY A 340 25.65 -21.29 -5.97
CA GLY A 340 25.73 -21.11 -7.43
C GLY A 340 25.19 -19.76 -7.90
N GLN A 341 24.12 -19.29 -7.24
CA GLN A 341 23.35 -18.07 -7.51
C GLN A 341 22.93 -17.89 -8.98
N GLU A 342 22.90 -18.97 -9.75
CA GLU A 342 22.56 -18.94 -11.17
C GLU A 342 21.04 -18.77 -11.34
N GLY A 343 20.64 -17.72 -12.05
CA GLY A 343 19.23 -17.41 -12.32
C GLY A 343 18.42 -17.04 -11.07
N VAL A 344 19.07 -16.68 -9.97
CA VAL A 344 18.38 -16.29 -8.73
C VAL A 344 17.84 -14.87 -8.86
N LYS A 345 16.52 -14.76 -8.74
CA LYS A 345 15.78 -13.50 -8.81
C LYS A 345 15.13 -13.16 -7.48
N VAL A 346 15.02 -11.88 -7.17
CA VAL A 346 14.34 -11.36 -5.98
C VAL A 346 13.57 -10.10 -6.34
N MET A 347 12.48 -9.82 -5.64
CA MET A 347 11.82 -8.52 -5.75
C MET A 347 12.73 -7.41 -5.20
N SER A 348 12.63 -6.22 -5.78
CA SER A 348 13.31 -5.02 -5.31
C SER A 348 12.78 -4.58 -3.94
N SER A 349 13.44 -3.59 -3.33
CA SER A 349 13.01 -3.06 -2.04
C SER A 349 11.91 -2.02 -2.22
N GLY A 350 10.66 -2.46 -2.12
CA GLY A 350 9.48 -1.59 -2.17
C GLY A 350 8.46 -2.08 -3.20
N TYR A 351 7.30 -1.44 -3.21
CA TYR A 351 6.23 -1.73 -4.16
C TYR A 351 5.30 -0.52 -4.26
N ASN A 352 4.51 -0.49 -5.34
CA ASN A 352 3.37 0.42 -5.48
C ASN A 352 2.14 -0.38 -5.93
N TYR A 353 1.00 0.30 -6.11
CA TYR A 353 -0.26 -0.32 -6.48
C TYR A 353 -0.78 0.25 -7.79
N LEU A 354 -1.39 -0.63 -8.60
CA LEU A 354 -2.06 -0.29 -9.85
C LEU A 354 -3.47 -0.83 -9.82
N ALA A 355 -4.46 0.00 -10.16
CA ALA A 355 -5.80 -0.49 -10.45
C ALA A 355 -5.87 -0.89 -11.93
N LEU A 356 -6.16 -2.15 -12.22
CA LEU A 356 -6.28 -2.68 -13.57
C LEU A 356 -7.49 -3.62 -13.63
N ASN A 357 -8.39 -3.40 -14.59
CA ASN A 357 -9.58 -4.24 -14.80
C ASN A 357 -10.42 -4.45 -13.52
N ASP A 358 -10.62 -3.38 -12.75
CA ASP A 358 -11.36 -3.38 -11.47
C ASP A 358 -10.65 -4.06 -10.29
N ASP A 359 -9.42 -4.54 -10.47
CA ASP A 359 -8.61 -5.18 -9.42
C ASP A 359 -7.38 -4.35 -9.04
N VAL A 360 -6.94 -4.44 -7.78
CA VAL A 360 -5.67 -3.84 -7.34
C VAL A 360 -4.50 -4.83 -7.42
N TYR A 361 -3.52 -4.47 -8.24
CA TYR A 361 -2.25 -5.17 -8.41
C TYR A 361 -1.14 -4.53 -7.60
N MET A 362 -0.29 -5.35 -6.98
CA MET A 362 1.01 -4.94 -6.46
C MET A 362 2.03 -4.93 -7.60
N TYR A 363 2.70 -3.79 -7.77
CA TYR A 363 3.82 -3.59 -8.67
C TYR A 363 5.15 -3.54 -7.91
N THR A 364 6.16 -4.29 -8.37
CA THR A 364 7.53 -4.20 -7.87
C THR A 364 8.53 -4.72 -8.91
N GLY A 365 9.71 -4.12 -8.97
CA GLY A 365 10.83 -4.57 -9.79
C GLY A 365 11.42 -5.89 -9.31
N VAL A 366 12.21 -6.51 -10.17
CA VAL A 366 12.91 -7.76 -9.92
C VAL A 366 14.38 -7.59 -10.27
N THR A 367 15.25 -7.97 -9.34
CA THR A 367 16.69 -7.90 -9.48
C THR A 367 17.32 -9.29 -9.36
N SER A 368 18.54 -9.43 -9.85
CA SER A 368 19.41 -10.55 -9.49
C SER A 368 20.09 -10.27 -8.15
N ILE A 369 20.42 -11.30 -7.37
CA ILE A 369 21.13 -11.15 -6.08
C ILE A 369 22.45 -10.36 -6.19
N SER A 370 23.10 -10.36 -7.36
CA SER A 370 24.40 -9.74 -7.60
C SER A 370 24.36 -8.36 -8.26
N SER A 371 23.18 -7.81 -8.57
CA SER A 371 23.06 -6.52 -9.24
C SER A 371 22.44 -5.50 -8.30
N ASP A 372 23.23 -4.49 -7.93
CA ASP A 372 22.84 -3.51 -6.93
C ASP A 372 22.03 -2.34 -7.52
N GLN A 373 21.99 -2.18 -8.85
CA GLN A 373 21.40 -0.98 -9.49
C GLN A 373 20.61 -1.24 -10.78
N SER A 374 20.36 -2.49 -11.17
CA SER A 374 19.53 -2.79 -12.35
C SER A 374 18.41 -3.77 -12.06
N ILE A 375 17.26 -3.50 -12.69
CA ILE A 375 16.20 -4.50 -12.81
C ILE A 375 16.47 -5.40 -14.01
N ILE A 376 16.04 -6.64 -13.88
CA ILE A 376 15.96 -7.63 -14.97
C ILE A 376 14.50 -7.89 -15.38
N GLY A 377 13.56 -7.21 -14.74
CA GLY A 377 12.13 -7.26 -15.00
C GLY A 377 11.34 -6.66 -13.85
N PHE A 378 10.03 -6.77 -13.92
CA PHE A 378 9.14 -6.42 -12.83
C PHE A 378 8.00 -7.42 -12.76
N VAL A 379 7.25 -7.35 -11.66
CA VAL A 379 6.14 -8.25 -11.38
C VAL A 379 4.90 -7.44 -11.07
N LEU A 380 3.79 -7.89 -11.65
CA LEU A 380 2.44 -7.50 -11.24
C LEU A 380 1.80 -8.70 -10.55
N SER A 381 1.36 -8.53 -9.31
CA SER A 381 0.65 -9.56 -8.55
C SER A 381 -0.71 -9.05 -8.10
N ASP A 382 -1.77 -9.72 -8.52
CA ASP A 382 -3.14 -9.43 -8.12
C ASP A 382 -3.31 -9.70 -6.61
N LEU A 383 -3.73 -8.67 -5.85
CA LEU A 383 -3.93 -8.77 -4.40
C LEU A 383 -5.24 -9.47 -4.02
N ARG A 384 -6.15 -9.65 -4.96
CA ARG A 384 -7.38 -10.42 -4.81
C ARG A 384 -7.12 -11.88 -5.14
N THR A 385 -6.65 -12.18 -6.34
CA THR A 385 -6.61 -13.56 -6.88
C THR A 385 -5.27 -14.28 -6.72
N LYS A 386 -4.17 -13.57 -6.41
CA LYS A 386 -2.78 -14.06 -6.41
C LYS A 386 -2.18 -14.27 -7.81
N GLU A 387 -2.92 -14.02 -8.89
CA GLU A 387 -2.38 -14.13 -10.24
C GLU A 387 -1.16 -13.22 -10.41
N THR A 388 -0.07 -13.78 -10.93
CA THR A 388 1.23 -13.09 -10.96
C THR A 388 1.86 -13.19 -12.34
N LYS A 389 2.16 -12.03 -12.91
CA LYS A 389 2.86 -11.89 -14.19
C LYS A 389 4.23 -11.28 -13.99
N TYR A 390 5.24 -11.84 -14.65
CA TYR A 390 6.58 -11.31 -14.75
C TYR A 390 6.82 -10.76 -16.14
N TYR A 391 7.38 -9.57 -16.20
CA TYR A 391 7.66 -8.86 -17.44
C TYR A 391 9.15 -8.62 -17.55
N GLN A 392 9.75 -9.12 -18.62
CA GLN A 392 11.18 -8.96 -18.85
C GLN A 392 11.49 -7.57 -19.42
N VAL A 393 11.75 -6.63 -18.52
CA VAL A 393 12.23 -5.28 -18.84
C VAL A 393 13.54 -5.04 -18.09
N SER A 394 14.61 -4.80 -18.84
CA SER A 394 15.92 -4.48 -18.27
C SER A 394 16.12 -2.97 -18.21
N GLY A 395 16.68 -2.49 -17.11
CA GLY A 395 16.92 -1.06 -16.93
C GLY A 395 17.38 -0.70 -15.53
N ALA A 396 17.24 0.58 -15.19
CA ALA A 396 17.58 1.13 -13.89
C ALA A 396 16.64 0.61 -12.79
N LEU A 397 17.20 0.42 -11.61
CA LEU A 397 16.44 0.15 -10.39
C LEU A 397 15.52 1.33 -10.04
N GLU A 398 14.41 1.04 -9.39
CA GLU A 398 13.47 2.05 -8.89
C GLU A 398 14.18 3.10 -8.03
N ALA A 399 15.07 2.68 -7.13
CA ALA A 399 15.86 3.60 -6.31
C ALA A 399 16.80 4.50 -7.13
N THR A 400 17.33 3.99 -8.25
CA THR A 400 18.14 4.78 -9.18
C THR A 400 17.27 5.82 -9.89
N ALA A 401 16.06 5.45 -10.31
CA ALA A 401 15.11 6.38 -10.91
C ALA A 401 14.67 7.47 -9.92
N GLN A 402 14.40 7.12 -8.66
CA GLN A 402 14.12 8.08 -7.59
C GLN A 402 15.27 9.08 -7.44
N THR A 403 16.50 8.60 -7.35
CA THR A 403 17.69 9.47 -7.24
C THR A 403 17.84 10.38 -8.46
N SER A 404 17.58 9.88 -9.67
CA SER A 404 17.59 10.69 -10.90
C SER A 404 16.52 11.79 -10.87
N ALA A 405 15.30 11.46 -10.47
CA ALA A 405 14.21 12.41 -10.35
C ALA A 405 14.52 13.49 -9.30
N GLU A 406 14.96 13.10 -8.11
CA GLU A 406 15.39 14.02 -7.04
C GLU A 406 16.57 14.91 -7.48
N GLY A 407 17.51 14.36 -8.25
CA GLY A 407 18.63 15.09 -8.83
C GLY A 407 18.20 16.20 -9.80
N ALA A 408 17.14 15.96 -10.58
CA ALA A 408 16.59 16.97 -11.50
C ALA A 408 15.92 18.16 -10.78
N VAL A 409 15.53 17.96 -9.50
CA VAL A 409 14.82 18.96 -8.68
C VAL A 409 15.54 19.27 -7.37
N GLN A 410 16.86 19.05 -7.32
CA GLN A 410 17.66 19.11 -6.10
C GLN A 410 17.50 20.44 -5.34
N GLN A 411 17.29 21.55 -6.05
CA GLN A 411 17.05 22.88 -5.51
C GLN A 411 15.84 22.96 -4.56
N TYR A 412 14.85 22.10 -4.74
CA TYR A 412 13.64 22.08 -3.91
C TYR A 412 13.77 21.12 -2.72
N SER A 413 14.78 20.25 -2.72
CA SER A 413 14.93 19.17 -1.72
C SER A 413 13.67 18.29 -1.60
N TYR A 414 13.03 18.03 -2.74
CA TYR A 414 11.91 17.09 -2.80
C TYR A 414 12.40 15.65 -2.74
N SER A 415 11.54 14.77 -2.24
CA SER A 415 11.75 13.32 -2.23
C SER A 415 10.82 12.65 -3.24
N ALA A 416 11.30 11.60 -3.91
CA ALA A 416 10.52 10.84 -4.88
C ALA A 416 9.76 9.70 -4.21
N THR A 417 8.50 9.51 -4.58
CA THR A 417 7.72 8.32 -4.20
C THR A 417 8.29 7.06 -4.85
N PHE A 418 7.90 5.88 -4.37
CA PHE A 418 8.25 4.65 -5.08
C PHE A 418 7.64 4.69 -6.49
N PRO A 419 8.43 4.45 -7.55
CA PRO A 419 7.98 4.66 -8.92
C PRO A 419 6.92 3.65 -9.33
N LEU A 420 6.07 4.10 -10.23
CA LEU A 420 5.12 3.29 -10.96
C LEU A 420 5.65 3.09 -12.37
N LEU A 421 5.61 1.87 -12.89
CA LEU A 421 5.99 1.62 -14.28
C LEU A 421 4.81 1.86 -15.22
N LEU A 422 4.98 2.82 -16.11
CA LEU A 422 4.05 3.14 -17.19
C LEU A 422 4.64 2.76 -18.54
N ASN A 423 3.76 2.53 -19.51
CA ASN A 423 4.10 2.38 -20.91
C ASN A 423 3.78 3.70 -21.62
N ILE A 424 4.79 4.50 -21.96
CA ILE A 424 4.63 5.77 -22.65
C ILE A 424 5.06 5.58 -24.11
N SER A 425 4.08 5.40 -25.00
CA SER A 425 4.29 5.16 -26.43
C SER A 425 5.31 4.05 -26.74
N GLY A 426 5.22 2.94 -26.02
CA GLY A 426 6.10 1.78 -26.16
C GLY A 426 7.41 1.85 -25.38
N GLU A 427 7.69 2.97 -24.71
CA GLU A 427 8.84 3.10 -23.82
C GLU A 427 8.47 2.83 -22.36
N PRO A 428 9.19 1.94 -21.67
CA PRO A 428 9.00 1.73 -20.24
C PRO A 428 9.53 2.94 -19.46
N THR A 429 8.65 3.55 -18.68
CA THR A 429 8.91 4.81 -17.97
C THR A 429 8.48 4.71 -16.52
N TYR A 430 9.35 5.13 -15.61
CA TYR A 430 9.02 5.30 -14.21
C TYR A 430 8.34 6.63 -13.98
N PHE A 431 7.10 6.61 -13.51
CA PHE A 431 6.38 7.77 -13.01
C PHE A 431 6.50 7.86 -11.49
N MET A 432 6.77 9.06 -10.98
CA MET A 432 6.90 9.36 -9.56
C MET A 432 6.25 10.69 -9.23
N ALA A 433 5.66 10.78 -8.05
CA ALA A 433 5.39 12.07 -7.43
C ALA A 433 6.62 12.54 -6.66
N LEU A 434 6.83 13.86 -6.66
CA LEU A 434 7.86 14.55 -5.92
C LEU A 434 7.18 15.36 -4.82
N LYS A 435 7.55 15.07 -3.58
CA LYS A 435 6.92 15.65 -2.38
C LYS A 435 7.91 16.42 -1.52
N ASP A 436 7.41 17.45 -0.87
CA ASP A 436 8.18 18.22 0.11
C ASP A 436 8.33 17.47 1.45
N SER A 437 9.04 18.07 2.40
CA SER A 437 9.22 17.52 3.75
C SER A 437 7.94 17.43 4.58
N SER A 438 6.84 18.03 4.11
CA SER A 438 5.50 17.91 4.69
C SER A 438 4.67 16.81 4.02
N GLU A 439 5.29 15.98 3.17
CA GLU A 439 4.67 14.88 2.41
C GLU A 439 3.60 15.36 1.41
N LEU A 440 3.62 16.65 1.02
CA LEU A 440 2.70 17.19 0.03
C LEU A 440 3.31 17.07 -1.36
N VAL A 441 2.57 16.49 -2.30
CA VAL A 441 2.99 16.42 -3.71
C VAL A 441 3.08 17.83 -4.28
N LYS A 442 4.20 18.12 -4.95
CA LYS A 442 4.50 19.44 -5.54
C LYS A 442 4.77 19.37 -7.03
N MET A 443 5.28 18.23 -7.49
CA MET A 443 5.74 18.04 -8.86
C MET A 443 5.68 16.55 -9.19
N TYR A 444 5.74 16.22 -10.47
CA TYR A 444 5.85 14.88 -10.99
C TYR A 444 7.16 14.71 -11.75
N ALA A 445 7.62 13.46 -11.83
CA ALA A 445 8.79 13.10 -12.60
C ALA A 445 8.53 11.83 -13.39
N MET A 446 9.02 11.82 -14.63
CA MET A 446 9.09 10.64 -15.48
C MET A 446 10.55 10.36 -15.80
N VAL A 447 10.99 9.12 -15.59
CA VAL A 447 12.37 8.67 -15.82
C VAL A 447 12.35 7.47 -16.74
N ASN A 448 13.12 7.50 -17.84
CA ASN A 448 13.20 6.35 -18.73
C ASN A 448 13.88 5.17 -18.02
N VAL A 449 13.27 3.99 -18.12
CA VAL A 449 13.77 2.79 -17.43
C VAL A 449 15.11 2.34 -18.01
N LYS A 450 15.28 2.40 -19.34
CA LYS A 450 16.52 1.97 -20.01
C LYS A 450 17.64 3.00 -19.83
N GLN A 451 17.29 4.29 -19.77
CA GLN A 451 18.22 5.42 -19.67
C GLN A 451 17.81 6.37 -18.54
N SER A 452 18.23 6.09 -17.30
CA SER A 452 17.82 6.85 -16.11
C SER A 452 18.32 8.31 -16.07
N THR A 453 19.13 8.73 -17.04
CA THR A 453 19.53 10.13 -17.24
C THR A 453 18.48 10.95 -17.99
N ILE A 454 17.55 10.30 -18.70
CA ILE A 454 16.42 10.97 -19.35
C ILE A 454 15.32 11.15 -18.31
N VAL A 455 15.14 12.39 -17.87
CA VAL A 455 14.20 12.78 -16.83
C VAL A 455 13.37 13.96 -17.33
N GLY A 456 12.05 13.83 -17.29
CA GLY A 456 11.11 14.93 -17.46
C GLY A 456 10.43 15.24 -16.13
N THR A 457 10.21 16.50 -15.83
CA THR A 457 9.49 16.94 -14.63
C THR A 457 8.42 17.97 -14.99
N GLY A 458 7.39 18.09 -14.16
CA GLY A 458 6.33 19.08 -14.37
C GLY A 458 5.42 19.22 -13.14
N TYR A 459 4.77 20.37 -12.97
CA TYR A 459 3.89 20.63 -11.83
C TYR A 459 2.56 19.88 -11.93
N ASN A 460 2.17 19.51 -13.14
CA ASN A 460 1.04 18.65 -13.42
C ASN A 460 1.46 17.49 -14.36
N LEU A 461 0.57 16.51 -14.53
CA LEU A 461 0.87 15.30 -15.28
C LEU A 461 1.09 15.57 -16.77
N THR A 462 0.29 16.46 -17.36
CA THR A 462 0.41 16.89 -18.76
C THR A 462 1.77 17.53 -19.02
N GLU A 463 2.14 18.55 -18.24
CA GLU A 463 3.43 19.23 -18.34
C GLU A 463 4.60 18.26 -18.15
N CYS A 464 4.50 17.34 -17.17
CA CYS A 464 5.53 16.33 -16.95
C CYS A 464 5.69 15.40 -18.16
N THR A 465 4.60 15.02 -18.80
CA THR A 465 4.58 14.14 -19.98
C THR A 465 5.17 14.86 -21.20
N GLU A 466 4.79 16.12 -21.43
CA GLU A 466 5.35 16.95 -22.51
C GLU A 466 6.85 17.16 -22.36
N ASN A 467 7.31 17.52 -21.15
CA ASN A 467 8.72 17.71 -20.86
C ASN A 467 9.51 16.41 -21.01
N TYR A 468 8.91 15.29 -20.60
CA TYR A 468 9.52 13.98 -20.78
C TYR A 468 9.61 13.56 -22.26
N ALA A 469 8.55 13.80 -23.05
CA ALA A 469 8.53 13.58 -24.49
C ALA A 469 9.64 14.36 -25.21
N ALA A 470 9.82 15.64 -24.83
CA ALA A 470 10.88 16.49 -25.35
C ALA A 470 12.27 15.93 -25.01
N GLU A 471 12.49 15.45 -23.79
CA GLU A 471 13.75 14.84 -23.37
C GLU A 471 14.02 13.49 -24.06
N LEU A 472 13.01 12.66 -24.29
CA LEU A 472 13.13 11.45 -25.11
C LEU A 472 13.62 11.79 -26.53
N LYS A 473 12.96 12.75 -27.17
CA LYS A 473 13.31 13.21 -28.52
C LYS A 473 14.72 13.79 -28.59
N ARG A 474 15.10 14.60 -27.60
CA ARG A 474 16.45 15.19 -27.49
C ARG A 474 17.54 14.13 -27.38
N ASN A 475 17.23 13.00 -26.75
CA ASN A 475 18.13 11.86 -26.58
C ASN A 475 17.97 10.80 -27.69
N GLY A 476 17.30 11.13 -28.80
CA GLY A 476 17.20 10.30 -30.00
C GLY A 476 16.16 9.17 -29.92
N VAL A 477 15.28 9.20 -28.92
CA VAL A 477 14.13 8.29 -28.80
C VAL A 477 12.92 9.00 -29.40
N ASN A 478 12.56 8.63 -30.64
CA ASN A 478 11.36 9.17 -31.29
C ASN A 478 10.12 8.44 -30.76
N VAL A 479 9.30 9.19 -30.03
CA VAL A 479 7.98 8.76 -29.55
C VAL A 479 6.91 9.61 -30.22
N ASP A 480 5.81 8.99 -30.62
CA ASP A 480 4.61 9.65 -31.12
C ASP A 480 3.64 9.78 -29.94
N ILE A 481 3.75 10.88 -29.19
CA ILE A 481 2.95 11.14 -27.99
C ILE A 481 1.86 12.13 -28.40
N ASP A 482 0.61 11.65 -28.50
CA ASP A 482 -0.56 12.51 -28.61
C ASP A 482 -1.01 12.94 -27.21
N VAL A 483 -0.54 14.11 -26.77
CA VAL A 483 -0.82 14.65 -25.42
C VAL A 483 -2.31 14.97 -25.24
N ASP A 484 -3.04 15.25 -26.33
CA ASP A 484 -4.47 15.57 -26.30
C ASP A 484 -5.34 14.31 -26.05
N GLU A 485 -4.84 13.12 -26.40
CA GLU A 485 -5.48 11.84 -26.03
C GLU A 485 -5.09 11.35 -24.61
N MET A 486 -4.05 11.93 -24.02
CA MET A 486 -3.45 11.51 -22.73
C MET A 486 -3.90 12.34 -21.52
N GLY A 487 -4.57 13.48 -21.73
CA GLY A 487 -5.21 14.23 -20.66
C GLY A 487 -6.43 13.49 -20.11
N ALA A 488 -6.78 13.75 -18.84
CA ALA A 488 -8.13 13.47 -18.38
C ALA A 488 -9.09 14.08 -19.40
N LYS A 489 -10.03 13.30 -19.93
CA LYS A 489 -11.14 13.87 -20.69
C LYS A 489 -11.80 14.89 -19.77
N ASP A 490 -11.48 16.15 -20.01
CA ASP A 490 -12.14 17.26 -19.36
C ASP A 490 -13.65 17.03 -19.51
N ASP A 491 -14.36 17.31 -18.41
CA ASP A 491 -15.81 17.39 -18.37
C ASP A 491 -16.33 17.90 -19.73
N PRO A 492 -17.23 17.19 -20.45
CA PRO A 492 -17.73 17.60 -21.76
C PRO A 492 -18.49 18.94 -21.75
N THR A 493 -18.49 19.67 -20.63
CA THR A 493 -18.96 21.04 -20.50
C THR A 493 -17.86 22.11 -20.42
N ALA A 494 -16.57 21.74 -20.32
CA ALA A 494 -15.46 22.69 -20.44
C ALA A 494 -15.15 22.95 -21.92
N THR A 495 -15.83 23.94 -22.48
CA THR A 495 -15.52 24.42 -23.83
C THR A 495 -14.12 25.03 -23.78
N ALA A 496 -13.19 24.57 -24.63
CA ALA A 496 -11.90 25.26 -24.82
C ALA A 496 -12.19 26.76 -25.02
N PRO A 497 -11.49 27.68 -24.34
CA PRO A 497 -11.79 29.09 -24.43
C PRO A 497 -11.70 29.51 -25.90
N GLU A 498 -12.83 29.94 -26.49
CA GLU A 498 -12.84 30.37 -27.87
C GLU A 498 -11.85 31.53 -28.04
N THR A 499 -10.85 31.35 -28.88
CA THR A 499 -9.87 32.39 -29.18
C THR A 499 -10.28 33.19 -30.42
N GLU A 500 -9.86 34.44 -30.47
CA GLU A 500 -10.00 35.34 -31.61
C GLU A 500 -8.61 35.80 -32.06
N ASP A 501 -8.36 35.69 -33.36
CA ASP A 501 -7.12 36.17 -33.99
C ASP A 501 -7.30 37.63 -34.42
N ILE A 502 -6.47 38.51 -33.85
CA ILE A 502 -6.45 39.93 -34.17
C ILE A 502 -5.15 40.24 -34.89
N SER A 503 -5.24 40.53 -36.19
CA SER A 503 -4.12 40.96 -37.00
C SER A 503 -4.05 42.49 -37.09
N GLY A 504 -2.85 43.05 -37.00
CA GLY A 504 -2.66 44.48 -37.15
C GLY A 504 -1.20 44.89 -37.22
N LYS A 505 -0.97 46.16 -37.52
CA LYS A 505 0.37 46.78 -37.44
C LYS A 505 0.63 47.32 -36.05
N ILE A 506 1.83 47.10 -35.55
CA ILE A 506 2.26 47.61 -34.25
C ILE A 506 2.40 49.13 -34.33
N THR A 507 1.65 49.84 -33.50
CA THR A 507 1.69 51.31 -33.36
C THR A 507 2.51 51.74 -32.16
N GLU A 508 2.61 50.89 -31.13
CA GLU A 508 3.37 51.17 -29.91
C GLU A 508 3.87 49.87 -29.27
N ILE A 509 5.09 49.88 -28.73
CA ILE A 509 5.68 48.77 -27.96
C ILE A 509 6.15 49.32 -26.62
N ARG A 510 5.80 48.64 -25.52
CA ARG A 510 6.34 48.90 -24.19
C ARG A 510 6.86 47.60 -23.58
N SER A 511 7.84 47.67 -22.71
CA SER A 511 8.36 46.50 -21.99
C SER A 511 8.40 46.76 -20.49
N VAL A 512 8.10 45.75 -19.69
CA VAL A 512 8.27 45.78 -18.23
C VAL A 512 8.84 44.45 -17.75
N VAL A 513 9.65 44.50 -16.71
CA VAL A 513 10.06 43.31 -15.96
C VAL A 513 9.20 43.25 -14.70
N THR A 514 8.46 42.17 -14.51
CA THR A 514 7.59 41.98 -13.34
C THR A 514 7.70 40.53 -12.88
N GLY A 515 8.08 40.33 -11.61
CA GLY A 515 8.26 38.97 -11.08
C GLY A 515 9.44 38.19 -11.68
N GLY A 516 10.44 38.87 -12.26
CA GLY A 516 11.59 38.23 -12.93
C GLY A 516 11.38 37.90 -14.41
N GLU A 517 10.12 37.91 -14.86
CA GLU A 517 9.75 37.71 -16.26
C GLU A 517 9.65 39.04 -17.02
N THR A 518 10.07 39.02 -18.29
CA THR A 518 9.97 40.19 -19.18
C THR A 518 8.67 40.09 -19.99
N TYR A 519 7.88 41.17 -19.97
CA TYR A 519 6.65 41.28 -20.74
C TYR A 519 6.76 42.43 -21.73
N PHE A 520 6.27 42.19 -22.94
CA PHE A 520 6.07 43.20 -23.98
C PHE A 520 4.58 43.50 -24.11
N TYR A 521 4.24 44.78 -24.22
CA TYR A 521 2.88 45.26 -24.48
C TYR A 521 2.86 45.85 -25.88
N LEU A 522 2.11 45.20 -26.77
CA LEU A 522 1.96 45.60 -28.17
C LEU A 522 0.62 46.31 -28.36
N LYS A 523 0.62 47.48 -28.98
CA LYS A 523 -0.61 48.15 -29.41
C LYS A 523 -0.74 48.03 -30.93
N LEU A 524 -1.87 47.51 -31.41
CA LEU A 524 -2.14 47.37 -32.84
C LEU A 524 -2.96 48.54 -33.38
N ASP A 525 -2.88 48.81 -34.68
CA ASP A 525 -3.66 49.82 -35.39
C ASP A 525 -5.18 49.54 -35.38
N ALA A 526 -5.56 48.28 -35.18
CA ALA A 526 -6.95 47.84 -35.09
C ALA A 526 -7.70 48.30 -33.82
N GLY A 527 -7.03 48.86 -32.79
CA GLY A 527 -7.70 49.25 -31.56
C GLY A 527 -6.86 50.03 -30.54
N SER A 528 -7.45 50.34 -29.38
CA SER A 528 -6.77 51.05 -28.28
C SER A 528 -6.14 50.13 -27.24
N THR A 529 -6.40 48.83 -27.30
CA THR A 529 -5.97 47.81 -26.35
C THR A 529 -4.49 47.46 -26.50
N PHE A 530 -3.81 47.24 -25.37
CA PHE A 530 -2.47 46.69 -25.32
C PHE A 530 -2.51 45.18 -25.12
N TYR A 531 -1.78 44.45 -25.96
CA TYR A 531 -1.64 43.02 -25.91
C TYR A 531 -0.36 42.65 -25.14
N LYS A 532 -0.53 42.05 -23.97
CA LYS A 532 0.55 41.62 -23.07
C LYS A 532 1.08 40.26 -23.52
N VAL A 533 2.35 40.23 -23.91
CA VAL A 533 3.07 39.07 -24.42
C VAL A 533 4.26 38.77 -23.49
N PRO A 534 4.26 37.63 -22.77
CA PRO A 534 5.44 37.15 -22.07
C PRO A 534 6.53 36.76 -23.08
N VAL A 535 7.80 37.09 -22.82
CA VAL A 535 8.91 36.66 -23.71
C VAL A 535 8.99 35.14 -23.82
N ALA A 536 8.69 34.41 -22.73
CA ALA A 536 8.62 32.96 -22.72
C ALA A 536 7.57 32.38 -23.68
N LEU A 537 6.49 33.12 -23.95
CA LEU A 537 5.43 32.70 -24.87
C LEU A 537 5.86 32.86 -26.34
N ALA A 538 6.58 33.94 -26.65
CA ALA A 538 6.99 34.24 -28.02
C ALA A 538 8.28 35.07 -28.04
N GLU A 539 9.43 34.40 -28.08
CA GLU A 539 10.76 35.05 -28.10
C GLU A 539 10.91 36.06 -29.25
N LYS A 540 10.22 35.81 -30.38
CA LYS A 540 10.18 36.72 -31.55
C LYS A 540 9.69 38.12 -31.21
N VAL A 541 8.95 38.32 -30.12
CA VAL A 541 8.47 39.64 -29.71
C VAL A 541 9.61 40.64 -29.48
N VAL A 542 10.79 40.14 -29.11
CA VAL A 542 11.99 40.96 -28.80
C VAL A 542 12.57 41.63 -30.06
N ILE A 543 12.31 41.09 -31.25
CA ILE A 543 12.83 41.60 -32.52
C ILE A 543 11.80 42.41 -33.33
N LEU A 544 10.60 42.61 -32.79
CA LEU A 544 9.54 43.39 -33.44
C LEU A 544 9.75 44.89 -33.26
N ASN A 545 9.38 45.64 -34.30
CA ASN A 545 9.44 47.09 -34.33
C ASN A 545 8.04 47.69 -34.59
N VAL A 546 7.89 48.97 -34.22
CA VAL A 546 6.72 49.75 -34.61
C VAL A 546 6.64 49.77 -36.15
N GLY A 547 5.49 49.35 -36.69
CA GLY A 547 5.23 49.19 -38.12
C GLY A 547 5.17 47.74 -38.61
N ASP A 548 5.69 46.78 -37.84
CA ASP A 548 5.61 45.36 -38.17
C ASP A 548 4.18 44.84 -38.05
N SER A 549 3.83 43.88 -38.91
CA SER A 549 2.51 43.24 -38.90
C SER A 549 2.57 41.95 -38.10
N VAL A 550 1.67 41.80 -37.14
CA VAL A 550 1.59 40.63 -36.27
C VAL A 550 0.16 40.16 -36.13
N THR A 551 -0.01 38.89 -35.79
CA THR A 551 -1.31 38.34 -35.39
C THR A 551 -1.23 37.85 -33.95
N VAL A 552 -2.09 38.39 -33.09
CA VAL A 552 -2.22 37.96 -31.70
C VAL A 552 -3.49 37.14 -31.53
N SER A 553 -3.39 35.98 -30.89
CA SER A 553 -4.55 35.18 -30.48
C SER A 553 -4.91 35.52 -29.04
N VAL A 554 -6.14 35.92 -28.78
CA VAL A 554 -6.65 36.28 -27.44
C VAL A 554 -7.93 35.51 -27.13
N SER A 555 -8.26 35.30 -25.86
CA SER A 555 -9.56 34.72 -25.49
C SER A 555 -10.70 35.71 -25.79
N LYS A 556 -11.80 35.26 -26.41
CA LYS A 556 -12.99 36.08 -26.75
C LYS A 556 -13.62 36.78 -25.55
N GLU A 557 -13.42 36.25 -24.34
CA GLU A 557 -13.96 36.86 -23.11
C GLU A 557 -13.08 37.99 -22.56
N SER A 558 -11.89 38.18 -23.15
CA SER A 558 -10.93 39.19 -22.69
C SER A 558 -11.34 40.58 -23.19
N SER A 559 -11.73 41.45 -22.26
CA SER A 559 -12.01 42.86 -22.54
C SER A 559 -11.29 43.77 -21.53
N GLY A 560 -10.74 44.88 -22.02
CA GLY A 560 -10.02 45.84 -21.20
C GLY A 560 -8.94 46.59 -21.96
N ASP A 561 -8.24 47.47 -21.24
CA ASP A 561 -7.13 48.26 -21.78
C ASP A 561 -5.86 47.42 -22.01
N ILE A 562 -5.73 46.30 -21.29
CA ILE A 562 -4.64 45.34 -21.38
C ILE A 562 -5.23 43.94 -21.46
N VAL A 563 -4.89 43.18 -22.50
CA VAL A 563 -5.34 41.79 -22.72
C VAL A 563 -4.13 40.87 -22.83
N GLU A 564 -4.18 39.73 -22.15
CA GLU A 564 -3.11 38.73 -22.20
C GLU A 564 -3.26 37.85 -23.45
N VAL A 565 -2.13 37.64 -24.14
CA VAL A 565 -2.08 36.94 -25.42
C VAL A 565 -1.84 35.45 -25.18
N SER A 566 -2.58 34.61 -25.91
CA SER A 566 -2.42 33.15 -25.91
C SER A 566 -1.39 32.67 -26.93
N SER A 567 -1.22 33.38 -28.06
CA SER A 567 -0.13 33.14 -29.02
C SER A 567 0.18 34.36 -29.89
N LEU A 568 1.42 34.49 -30.37
CA LEU A 568 1.87 35.56 -31.28
C LEU A 568 2.47 34.94 -32.55
N LYS A 569 1.95 35.34 -33.72
CA LYS A 569 2.40 34.88 -35.05
C LYS A 569 2.99 36.02 -35.88
#